data_AF-A0A8S0UAB5-F1
#
_entry.id   AF-A0A8S0UAB5-F1
#
_cell.length_a   1.000
_cell.length_b   1.000
_cell.length_c   1.000
_cell.angle_alpha   90.00
_cell.angle_beta   90.00
_cell.angle_gamma   90.00
#
_symmetry.space_group_name_H-M   'P 1'
#
loop_
_entity.id
_entity.type
_entity.pdbx_description
1 polymer ?
#
loop_
_entity_poly.entity_id
_entity_poly.type
_entity_poly.pdbx_seq_one_letter_code
_entity_poly.pdbx_strand_id
1 'polypeptide(L)'
;MKSDTPLDYAVLQLSPKRSRCDLFVSSGGNTEKLASGSVKPFVVHLKVAEEQVALAAELVKLEVGRCKNVKTWFTKGTLER
;
A
#
# COMPACT_ATOMS: atom_id res chain seq x y z
N MET A 1 1.26 10.25 -11.16
CA MET A 1 2.53 9.65 -11.61
C MET A 1 2.25 8.72 -12.79
N LYS A 2 3.24 8.43 -13.64
CA LYS A 2 3.08 7.45 -14.74
C LYS A 2 3.17 6.02 -14.20
N SER A 3 2.59 5.04 -14.87
CA SER A 3 2.59 3.64 -14.41
C SER A 3 3.99 3.01 -14.31
N ASP A 4 4.94 3.49 -15.10
CA ASP A 4 6.35 3.06 -15.04
C ASP A 4 7.18 3.77 -13.95
N THR A 5 6.58 4.72 -13.22
CA THR A 5 7.29 5.47 -12.18
C THR A 5 7.66 4.53 -11.03
N PRO A 6 8.98 4.35 -10.72
CA PRO A 6 9.43 3.61 -9.55
C PRO A 6 8.96 4.30 -8.27
N LEU A 7 8.56 3.54 -7.27
CA LEU A 7 8.08 4.07 -6.00
C LEU A 7 9.16 3.94 -4.91
N ASP A 8 9.22 4.94 -4.02
CA ASP A 8 10.03 4.86 -2.80
C ASP A 8 9.31 4.01 -1.74
N TYR A 9 8.00 4.25 -1.60
CA TYR A 9 7.13 3.53 -0.69
C TYR A 9 5.66 3.60 -1.13
N ALA A 10 4.86 2.68 -0.58
CA ALA A 10 3.41 2.75 -0.61
C ALA A 10 2.86 2.63 0.80
N VAL A 11 1.72 3.26 1.05
CA VAL A 11 1.05 3.28 2.35
C VAL A 11 -0.39 2.86 2.18
N LEU A 12 -0.80 1.81 2.89
CA LEU A 12 -2.19 1.49 3.15
C LEU A 12 -2.61 2.18 4.44
N GLN A 13 -3.47 3.17 4.32
CA GLN A 13 -4.07 3.87 5.45
C GLN A 13 -5.47 3.32 5.69
N LEU A 14 -5.71 2.81 6.89
CA LEU A 14 -7.01 2.29 7.29
C LEU A 14 -7.87 3.40 7.86
N SER A 15 -9.18 3.35 7.58
CA SER A 15 -10.12 4.23 8.26
C SER A 15 -10.24 3.86 9.74
N PRO A 16 -10.68 4.77 10.63
CA PRO A 16 -10.84 4.46 12.06
C PRO A 16 -11.78 3.27 12.32
N LYS A 17 -12.80 3.10 11.46
CA LYS A 17 -13.74 1.96 11.52
C LYS A 17 -13.20 0.69 10.84
N ARG A 18 -12.02 0.75 10.21
CA ARG A 18 -11.31 -0.35 9.56
C ARG A 18 -12.10 -1.08 8.47
N SER A 19 -13.15 -0.43 7.96
CA SER A 19 -14.00 -0.95 6.89
C SER A 19 -13.52 -0.50 5.50
N ARG A 20 -12.71 0.56 5.46
CA ARG A 20 -12.15 1.15 4.25
C ARG A 20 -10.66 1.40 4.40
N CYS A 21 -9.95 1.39 3.30
CA CYS A 21 -8.55 1.80 3.22
C CYS A 21 -8.32 2.68 2.01
N ASP A 22 -7.35 3.58 2.16
CA ASP A 22 -6.77 4.37 1.09
C ASP A 22 -5.35 3.89 0.84
N LEU A 23 -5.00 3.70 -0.44
CA LEU A 23 -3.65 3.37 -0.88
C LEU A 23 -2.99 4.64 -1.40
N PHE A 24 -1.88 5.02 -0.81
CA PHE A 24 -1.02 6.11 -1.26
C PHE A 24 0.29 5.56 -1.80
N VAL A 25 0.83 6.20 -2.82
CA VAL A 25 2.12 5.87 -3.43
C VAL A 25 3.01 7.11 -3.45
N SER A 26 4.30 6.93 -3.19
CA SER A 26 5.26 8.03 -3.16
C SER A 26 6.49 7.72 -4.02
N SER A 27 6.98 8.74 -4.72
CA SER A 27 8.18 8.70 -5.55
C SER A 27 8.83 10.08 -5.59
N GLY A 28 10.10 10.17 -5.22
CA GLY A 28 10.90 11.39 -5.26
C GLY A 28 10.28 12.53 -4.45
N GLY A 29 9.62 12.23 -3.33
CA GLY A 29 8.93 13.20 -2.48
C GLY A 29 7.56 13.66 -2.97
N ASN A 30 7.11 13.22 -4.16
CA ASN A 30 5.71 13.36 -4.57
C ASN A 30 4.91 12.19 -4.02
N THR A 31 3.71 12.44 -3.50
CA THR A 31 2.80 11.41 -2.98
C THR A 31 1.42 11.60 -3.58
N GLU A 32 0.81 10.53 -4.07
CA GLU A 32 -0.55 10.56 -4.61
C GLU A 32 -1.40 9.40 -4.08
N LYS A 33 -2.71 9.63 -4.01
CA LYS A 33 -3.68 8.59 -3.68
C LYS A 33 -3.96 7.75 -4.92
N LEU A 34 -3.68 6.45 -4.83
CA LEU A 34 -3.82 5.51 -5.94
C LEU A 34 -5.20 4.85 -5.95
N ALA A 35 -5.68 4.41 -4.79
CA ALA A 35 -6.95 3.70 -4.67
C ALA A 35 -7.63 3.98 -3.32
N SER A 36 -8.94 3.77 -3.29
CA SER A 36 -9.75 3.77 -2.08
C SER A 36 -10.75 2.63 -2.18
N GLY A 37 -10.84 1.79 -1.14
CA GLY A 37 -11.64 0.57 -1.22
C GLY A 37 -12.05 0.05 0.13
N SER A 38 -12.81 -1.05 0.11
CA SER A 38 -13.04 -1.82 1.34
C SER A 38 -11.77 -2.57 1.72
N VAL A 39 -11.50 -2.70 3.02
CA VAL A 39 -10.38 -3.54 3.51
C VAL A 39 -10.71 -5.02 3.31
N LYS A 40 -12.00 -5.39 3.38
CA LYS A 40 -12.49 -6.79 3.37
C LYS A 40 -11.82 -7.71 2.33
N PRO A 41 -11.72 -7.32 1.04
CA PRO A 41 -11.09 -8.17 0.02
C PRO A 41 -9.62 -8.48 0.31
N PHE A 42 -8.89 -7.58 0.97
CA PHE A 42 -7.47 -7.70 1.25
C PHE A 42 -7.18 -8.52 2.53
N VAL A 43 -8.07 -8.45 3.53
CA VAL A 43 -7.91 -9.21 4.80
C VAL A 43 -8.58 -10.58 4.80
N VAL A 44 -9.60 -10.82 3.96
CA VAL A 44 -10.33 -12.11 3.91
C VAL A 44 -9.41 -13.31 3.68
N HIS A 45 -8.34 -13.15 2.90
CA HIS A 45 -7.38 -14.22 2.61
C HIS A 45 -6.15 -14.21 3.52
N LEU A 46 -6.00 -13.17 4.35
CA LEU A 46 -4.86 -12.98 5.24
C LEU A 46 -5.40 -12.93 6.67
N LYS A 47 -5.77 -14.10 7.21
CA LYS A 47 -6.31 -14.24 8.57
C LYS A 47 -5.45 -13.54 9.63
N VAL A 48 -4.13 -13.61 9.48
CA VAL A 48 -3.16 -12.89 10.31
C VAL A 48 -3.27 -11.38 10.12
N ALA A 49 -3.47 -10.88 8.89
CA ALA A 49 -3.67 -9.47 8.64
C ALA A 49 -5.01 -8.96 9.19
N GLU A 50 -6.08 -9.77 9.18
CA GLU A 50 -7.36 -9.41 9.81
C GLU A 50 -7.18 -9.20 11.33
N GLU A 51 -6.45 -10.10 11.99
CA GLU A 51 -6.09 -9.99 13.41
C GLU A 51 -5.18 -8.77 13.67
N GLN A 52 -4.19 -8.50 12.83
CA GLN A 52 -3.31 -7.33 12.97
C GLN A 52 -4.02 -5.98 12.69
N VAL A 53 -4.98 -5.96 11.75
CA VAL A 53 -5.87 -4.82 11.52
C VAL A 53 -6.74 -4.57 12.75
N ALA A 54 -7.22 -5.63 13.41
CA ALA A 54 -7.96 -5.51 14.67
C ALA A 54 -7.09 -4.95 15.81
N LEU A 55 -5.77 -5.18 15.77
CA LEU A 55 -4.81 -4.81 16.81
C LEU A 55 -4.21 -3.38 16.71
N ALA A 56 -4.76 -2.51 15.84
CA ALA A 56 -4.52 -1.05 15.81
C ALA A 56 -3.42 -0.48 14.89
N ALA A 57 -2.97 -1.21 13.87
CA ALA A 57 -2.19 -0.59 12.79
C ALA A 57 -3.10 0.29 11.90
N GLU A 58 -3.11 1.60 12.11
CA GLU A 58 -3.82 2.55 11.23
C GLU A 58 -3.13 2.71 9.87
N LEU A 59 -1.86 2.32 9.79
CA LEU A 59 -1.00 2.64 8.66
C LEU A 59 -0.02 1.49 8.42
N VAL A 60 -0.12 0.87 7.25
CA VAL A 60 0.77 -0.20 6.80
C VAL A 60 1.65 0.36 5.69
N LYS A 61 2.94 0.51 5.98
CA LYS A 61 3.92 1.03 5.02
C LYS A 61 4.65 -0.13 4.34
N LEU A 62 4.59 -0.14 3.02
CA LEU A 62 5.35 -1.02 2.15
C LEU A 62 6.55 -0.22 1.63
N GLU A 63 7.73 -0.59 2.11
CA GLU A 63 9.00 -0.07 1.61
C GLU A 63 9.79 -1.22 1.00
N VAL A 64 10.50 -0.92 -0.09
CA VAL A 64 11.44 -1.89 -0.63
C VAL A 64 12.72 -1.73 0.17
N GLY A 65 13.12 -2.77 0.91
CA GLY A 65 14.42 -2.79 1.59
C GLY A 65 15.58 -2.61 0.59
N ARG A 66 16.85 -2.65 1.06
CA ARG A 66 18.08 -2.57 0.23
C ARG A 66 18.23 -3.73 -0.77
N CYS A 67 17.26 -3.90 -1.65
CA CYS A 67 17.21 -4.93 -2.67
C CYS A 67 17.79 -4.31 -3.94
N LYS A 68 18.85 -4.87 -4.50
CA LYS A 68 19.57 -4.28 -5.65
C LYS A 68 18.70 -4.12 -6.92
N ASN A 69 17.52 -4.76 -6.96
CA ASN A 69 16.59 -4.78 -8.09
C ASN A 69 15.29 -3.97 -7.86
N VAL A 70 15.22 -3.07 -6.87
CA VAL A 70 13.97 -2.31 -6.56
C VAL A 70 13.38 -1.61 -7.79
N LYS A 71 14.25 -1.03 -8.63
CA LYS A 71 13.84 -0.17 -9.74
C LYS A 71 13.02 -0.89 -10.82
N THR A 72 13.00 -2.22 -10.88
CA THR A 72 12.36 -2.94 -11.98
C THR A 72 10.93 -3.39 -11.71
N TRP A 73 10.53 -3.60 -10.46
CA TRP A 73 9.22 -4.21 -10.14
C TRP A 73 8.34 -3.39 -9.21
N PHE A 74 8.90 -2.52 -8.37
CA PHE A 74 8.09 -1.68 -7.48
C PHE A 74 7.80 -0.33 -8.13
N THR A 75 6.90 -0.37 -9.12
CA THR A 75 6.41 0.81 -9.84
C THR A 75 4.94 1.03 -9.54
N LYS A 76 4.43 2.22 -9.87
CA LYS A 76 3.00 2.54 -9.76
C LYS A 76 2.12 1.49 -10.45
N GLY A 77 2.48 1.10 -11.67
CA GLY A 77 1.75 0.13 -12.47
C GLY A 77 1.71 -1.28 -11.88
N THR A 78 2.60 -1.61 -10.94
CA THR A 78 2.51 -2.86 -10.17
C THR A 78 1.38 -2.82 -9.15
N LEU A 79 1.09 -1.65 -8.58
CA LEU A 79 0.02 -1.45 -7.60
C LEU A 79 -1.33 -1.08 -8.23
N GLU A 80 -1.35 -0.74 -9.53
CA GLU A 80 -2.58 -0.50 -10.31
C GLU A 80 -3.24 -1.79 -10.83
N ARG A 81 -2.55 -2.94 -10.71
CA ARG A 81 -2.99 -4.24 -11.25
C ARG A 81 -3.84 -5.05 -10.28
#